data_AF-A0A5B2W5Q6-F1
#
_entry.id   AF-A0A5B2W5Q6-F1
#
_cell.length_a   1.000
_cell.length_b   1.000
_cell.length_c   1.000
_cell.angle_alpha   90.00
_cell.angle_beta   90.00
_cell.angle_gamma   90.00
#
_symmetry.space_group_name_H-M   'P 1'
#
loop_
_entity.id
_entity.type
_entity.pdbx_description
1 polymer ?
#
loop_
_entity_poly.entity_id
_entity_poly.type
_entity_poly.pdbx_seq_one_letter_code
_entity_poly.pdbx_strand_id
1 'polypeptide(L)' 'EVSSVPLQQGLRHLQGAFTNFFAKRAGYPRFKSKRRSRASAEYTSSAFRFRDGRLSLAKMADPLAIVWSR' A
#
# COMPACT_ATOMS: atom_id res chain seq x y z
N GLU A 1 -2.25 -8.23 15.18
CA GLU A 1 -0.99 -8.13 14.40
C GLU A 1 -1.31 -7.78 12.96
N VAL A 2 -0.44 -7.03 12.27
CA VAL A 2 -0.66 -6.64 10.86
C VAL A 2 0.14 -7.56 9.94
N SER A 3 -0.38 -7.85 8.75
CA SER A 3 0.35 -8.56 7.70
C SER A 3 1.67 -7.84 7.37
N SER A 4 2.72 -8.60 7.01
CA SER A 4 4.02 -8.05 6.57
C SER A 4 3.97 -7.43 5.18
N VAL A 5 2.91 -7.69 4.41
CA VAL A 5 2.78 -7.30 3.01
C VAL A 5 2.85 -5.78 2.78
N PRO A 6 2.14 -4.91 3.54
CA PRO A 6 2.23 -3.46 3.33
C PRO A 6 3.62 -2.90 3.56
N LEU A 7 4.36 -3.46 4.52
CA LEU A 7 5.74 -3.05 4.79
C LEU A 7 6.66 -3.41 3.62
N GLN A 8 6.54 -4.65 3.13
CA GLN A 8 7.29 -5.08 1.94
C GLN A 8 6.95 -4.23 0.72
N GLN A 9 5.69 -3.80 0.58
CA GLN A 9 5.30 -2.96 -0.53
C GLN A 9 5.86 -1.54 -0.43
N GLY A 10 5.95 -0.99 0.78
CA GLY A 10 6.69 0.25 1.03
C GLY A 10 8.15 0.19 0.55
N LEU A 11 8.82 -0.95 0.75
CA LEU A 11 10.20 -1.15 0.27
C LEU A 11 10.30 -1.21 -1.26
N ARG A 12 9.33 -1.84 -1.94
CA ARG A 12 9.29 -1.88 -3.41
C ARG A 12 9.07 -0.49 -4.02
N HIS A 13 8.24 0.35 -3.39
CA HIS A 13 8.07 1.73 -3.80
C HIS A 13 9.38 2.53 -3.69
N LEU A 14 10.11 2.32 -2.59
CA LEU A 14 11.41 2.95 -2.39
C LEU A 14 12.41 2.52 -3.46
N GLN A 15 12.48 1.22 -3.76
CA GLN A 15 13.32 0.67 -4.81
C GLN A 15 13.02 1.32 -6.17
N GLY A 16 11.75 1.31 -6.60
CA GLY A 16 11.36 1.92 -7.88
C GLY A 16 11.68 3.41 -7.96
N ALA A 17 11.47 4.15 -6.86
CA ALA A 17 11.79 5.57 -6.80
C ALA A 17 13.30 5.83 -6.98
N PHE A 18 14.16 5.09 -6.27
CA PHE A 18 15.61 5.22 -6.43
C PHE A 18 16.10 4.74 -7.79
N THR A 19 15.55 3.65 -8.35
CA THR A 19 15.88 3.21 -9.71
C THR A 19 15.63 4.32 -10.74
N ASN A 20 14.48 5.02 -10.65
CA ASN A 20 14.17 6.13 -11.54
C ASN A 20 15.07 7.35 -11.32
N PHE A 21 15.43 7.65 -10.06
CA PHE A 21 16.35 8.73 -9.73
C PHE A 21 17.75 8.49 -10.34
N PHE A 22 18.33 7.31 -10.14
CA PHE A 22 19.64 6.98 -10.71
C PHE A 22 19.62 6.89 -12.24
N ALA A 23 18.50 6.47 -12.82
CA ALA A 23 18.30 6.52 -14.27
C ALA A 23 18.01 7.93 -14.83
N LYS A 24 18.08 8.98 -13.99
CA LYS A 24 17.80 10.39 -14.34
C LYS A 24 16.41 10.63 -14.95
N ARG A 25 15.44 9.77 -14.61
CA ARG A 25 14.04 9.88 -15.07
C ARG A 25 13.15 10.63 -14.07
N ALA A 26 13.61 10.80 -12.84
CA ALA A 26 12.91 11.49 -11.77
C ALA A 26 13.90 12.21 -10.83
N GLY A 27 13.39 13.17 -10.05
CA GLY A 27 14.15 13.82 -8.98
C GLY A 27 14.39 12.90 -7.77
N TYR A 28 15.14 13.40 -6.79
CA TYR A 28 15.45 12.64 -5.57
C TYR A 28 14.17 12.23 -4.81
N PRO A 29 14.00 10.94 -4.44
CA PRO A 29 12.80 10.46 -3.77
C PRO A 29 12.56 11.16 -2.43
N ARG A 30 11.30 11.49 -2.15
CA ARG A 30 10.88 12.09 -0.87
C ARG A 30 9.64 11.39 -0.34
N PHE A 31 9.59 11.20 0.98
CA PHE A 31 8.39 10.69 1.63
C PHE A 31 7.23 11.68 1.54
N LYS A 32 6.02 11.15 1.40
CA LYS A 32 4.80 11.95 1.43
C LYS A 32 4.59 12.55 2.82
N SER A 33 4.16 13.82 2.86
CA SER A 33 3.84 14.48 4.14
C SER A 33 2.61 13.83 4.77
N LYS A 34 2.72 13.39 6.02
CA LYS A 34 1.62 12.81 6.80
C LYS A 34 0.42 13.75 6.98
N ARG A 35 0.65 15.07 7.01
CA ARG A 35 -0.42 16.08 7.18
C ARG A 35 -1.22 16.31 5.90
N ARG A 36 -0.59 16.17 4.74
CA ARG A 36 -1.22 16.45 3.43
C ARG A 36 -1.69 15.21 2.69
N SER A 37 -1.29 14.02 3.15
CA SER A 37 -1.56 12.77 2.47
C SER A 37 -2.48 11.91 3.30
N ARG A 38 -3.43 11.25 2.64
CA ARG A 38 -4.27 10.24 3.29
C ARG A 38 -3.39 9.06 3.70
N ALA A 39 -3.67 8.47 4.86
CA ALA A 39 -3.07 7.20 5.23
C ALA A 39 -3.54 6.13 4.24
N SER A 40 -2.60 5.44 3.61
CA SER A 40 -2.86 4.43 2.60
C SER A 40 -1.92 3.25 2.82
N ALA A 41 -2.42 2.05 2.58
CA ALA A 41 -1.63 0.82 2.56
C ALA A 41 -2.00 0.04 1.31
N GLU A 42 -0.99 -0.45 0.60
CA GLU A 42 -1.18 -1.29 -0.58
C GLU A 42 -1.00 -2.76 -0.20
N TYR A 43 -1.93 -3.57 -0.67
CA TYR A 43 -1.99 -5.00 -0.41
C TYR A 43 -1.91 -5.74 -1.75
N THR A 44 -1.19 -6.87 -1.75
CA THR A 44 -1.25 -7.82 -2.87
C THR A 44 -2.59 -8.55 -2.85
N SER A 45 -3.00 -9.09 -4.00
CA SER A 45 -4.26 -9.87 -4.13
C SER A 45 -4.37 -11.03 -3.14
N SER A 46 -3.24 -11.63 -2.77
CA SER A 46 -3.16 -12.72 -1.79
C SER A 46 -3.32 -12.28 -0.33
N ALA A 47 -3.21 -10.97 -0.04
CA ALA A 47 -3.18 -10.44 1.32
C ALA A 47 -4.57 -10.05 1.85
N PHE A 48 -5.61 -10.19 1.02
CA PHE A 48 -7.00 -9.96 1.40
C PHE A 48 -7.92 -11.00 0.77
N ARG A 49 -9.10 -11.20 1.35
CA ARG A 49 -10.20 -11.93 0.71
C ARG A 49 -11.33 -10.98 0.45
N PHE A 50 -11.97 -11.12 -0.71
CA PHE A 50 -13.18 -10.41 -1.05
C PHE A 50 -14.26 -11.43 -1.41
N ARG A 51 -15.32 -11.49 -0.61
CA ARG A 51 -16.44 -12.43 -0.81
C ARG A 51 -17.73 -11.76 -0.34
N ASP A 52 -18.80 -11.90 -1.13
CA ASP A 52 -20.13 -11.38 -0.81
C ASP A 52 -20.12 -9.88 -0.44
N GLY A 53 -19.32 -9.08 -1.15
CA GLY A 53 -19.18 -7.65 -0.91
C GLY A 53 -18.36 -7.27 0.34
N ARG A 54 -17.82 -8.25 1.09
CA ARG A 54 -17.02 -8.04 2.30
C ARG A 54 -15.54 -8.25 2.00
N LEU A 55 -14.70 -7.28 2.39
CA LEU A 55 -13.25 -7.42 2.33
C LEU A 55 -12.69 -7.70 3.71
N SER A 56 -11.91 -8.76 3.86
CA SER A 56 -11.13 -9.03 5.07
C SER A 56 -9.64 -9.02 4.75
N LEU A 57 -8.85 -8.39 5.62
CA LEU A 57 -7.39 -8.36 5.51
C LEU A 57 -6.79 -9.57 6.25
N ALA A 58 -5.68 -10.08 5.74
CA ALA A 58 -4.93 -11.11 6.44
C ALA A 58 -4.55 -10.63 7.86
N LYS A 59 -4.79 -11.50 8.86
CA LYS A 59 -4.60 -11.24 10.30
C LYS A 59 -5.57 -10.22 10.93
N MET A 60 -6.67 -9.85 10.25
CA MET A 60 -7.79 -9.12 10.86
C MET A 60 -8.99 -10.04 11.04
N ALA A 61 -9.65 -9.95 12.19
CA ALA A 61 -10.85 -10.75 12.50
C ALA A 61 -12.08 -10.21 11.77
N ASP A 62 -12.25 -8.88 11.77
CA ASP A 62 -13.43 -8.23 11.23
C ASP A 62 -13.22 -7.74 9.78
N PRO A 63 -14.25 -7.86 8.93
CA PRO A 63 -14.23 -7.31 7.59
C PRO A 63 -14.30 -5.77 7.62
N LEU A 64 -13.68 -5.14 6.62
CA LEU A 64 -13.68 -3.70 6.42
C LEU A 64 -14.89 -3.26 5.61
N ALA A 65 -15.51 -2.16 6.04
CA ALA A 65 -16.50 -1.44 5.24
C ALA A 65 -15.77 -0.64 4.15
N ILE A 66 -15.79 -1.14 2.91
CA ILE A 66 -15.08 -0.53 1.78
C ILE A 66 -15.99 0.38 0.98
N VAL A 67 -15.43 1.53 0.59
CA VAL A 67 -15.99 2.42 -0.43
C VAL A 67 -15.04 2.43 -1.62
N TRP A 68 -15.53 2.06 -2.79
CA TRP A 68 -14.76 2.05 -4.03
C TRP A 68 -14.73 3.45 -4.65
N SER A 69 -13.54 3.94 -5.03
CA SER A 69 -13.42 5.09 -5.91
C SER A 69 -13.63 4.65 -7.36
N ARG A 70 -14.44 5.41 -8.11
CA ARG A 70 -14.56 5.30 -9.56
C ARG A 70 -13.38 5.94 -10.27
#